data_AF-A0A7Z9HSY4-F1
#
_entry.id   AF-A0A7Z9HSY4-F1
#
_cell.length_a   1.000
_cell.length_b   1.000
_cell.length_c   1.000
_cell.angle_alpha   90.00
_cell.angle_beta   90.00
_cell.angle_gamma   90.00
#
_symmetry.space_group_name_H-M   'P 1'
#
loop_
_entity.id
_entity.type
_entity.pdbx_description
1 polymer ?
#
loop_
_entity_poly.entity_id
_entity_poly.type
_entity_poly.pdbx_seq_one_letter_code
_entity_poly.pdbx_strand_id
1 'polypeptide(L)'
;MNDSAVNIAFLQHGLATIKYRAESVFQDAPENYGTFDLGKDTRSPNQILSHICDVLTFVVRKLDPQNTHHPSPKIDSWNSQIRHFLRTLEEADRAIASNTSLTTDTAHRLLQGPMALS
;
A
#
# COMPACT_ATOMS: atom_id res chain seq x y z
N MET A 1 -18.67 -15.16 -14.97
CA MET A 1 -18.24 -14.12 -14.01
C MET A 1 -17.53 -13.05 -14.84
N ASN A 2 -17.76 -11.76 -14.61
CA ASN A 2 -17.02 -10.71 -15.34
C ASN A 2 -15.54 -10.81 -14.97
N ASP A 3 -14.63 -10.96 -15.93
CA ASP A 3 -13.18 -11.07 -15.68
C ASP A 3 -12.65 -9.90 -14.84
N SER A 4 -13.20 -8.70 -15.07
CA SER A 4 -12.89 -7.52 -14.26
C SER A 4 -13.24 -7.70 -12.78
N ALA A 5 -14.41 -8.28 -12.47
CA ALA A 5 -14.82 -8.53 -11.09
C ALA A 5 -13.92 -9.56 -10.38
N VAL A 6 -13.44 -10.58 -11.11
CA VAL A 6 -12.48 -11.55 -10.59
C VAL A 6 -11.14 -10.87 -10.28
N ASN A 7 -10.66 -10.00 -11.19
CA ASN A 7 -9.41 -9.26 -11.01
C ASN A 7 -9.48 -8.28 -9.84
N ILE A 8 -10.62 -7.60 -9.65
CA ILE A 8 -10.88 -6.73 -8.48
C ILE A 8 -10.79 -7.55 -7.20
N ALA A 9 -11.54 -8.66 -7.10
CA ALA A 9 -11.54 -9.52 -5.92
C ALA A 9 -10.14 -10.07 -5.61
N PHE A 10 -9.36 -10.43 -6.64
CA PHE A 10 -7.96 -10.86 -6.50
C PHE A 10 -7.07 -9.78 -5.87
N LEU A 11 -7.12 -8.54 -6.37
CA LEU A 11 -6.33 -7.45 -5.82
C LEU A 11 -6.77 -7.08 -4.40
N GLN A 12 -8.07 -7.01 -4.14
CA GLN A 12 -8.60 -6.74 -2.80
C GLN A 12 -8.19 -7.82 -1.79
N HIS A 13 -8.18 -9.09 -2.20
CA HIS A 13 -7.65 -10.18 -1.37
C HIS A 13 -6.15 -10.02 -1.08
N GLY A 14 -5.36 -9.55 -2.06
CA GLY A 14 -3.97 -9.16 -1.87
C GLY A 14 -3.81 -8.06 -0.82
N LEU A 15 -4.60 -6.98 -0.93
CA LEU A 15 -4.59 -5.89 0.06
C LEU A 15 -4.99 -6.37 1.47
N ALA A 16 -6.02 -7.21 1.58
CA ALA A 16 -6.43 -7.80 2.84
C ALA A 16 -5.32 -8.64 3.47
N THR A 17 -4.57 -9.40 2.65
CA THR A 17 -3.42 -10.19 3.11
C THR A 17 -2.30 -9.29 3.63
N ILE A 18 -2.00 -8.19 2.94
CA ILE A 18 -1.00 -7.20 3.37
C ILE A 18 -1.43 -6.59 4.72
N LYS A 19 -2.69 -6.14 4.83
CA LYS A 19 -3.23 -5.56 6.07
C LYS A 19 -3.12 -6.52 7.24
N TYR A 20 -3.60 -7.77 7.08
CA TYR A 20 -3.56 -8.79 8.12
C TYR A 20 -2.14 -9.06 8.63
N ARG A 21 -1.17 -9.18 7.72
CA ARG A 21 0.24 -9.43 8.10
C ARG A 21 0.89 -8.21 8.75
N ALA A 22 0.51 -7.00 8.34
CA ALA A 22 1.03 -5.76 8.92
C ALA A 22 0.48 -5.52 10.34
N GLU A 23 -0.79 -5.83 10.59
CA GLU A 23 -1.42 -5.70 11.91
C GLU A 23 -0.70 -6.51 13.00
N SER A 24 -0.19 -7.70 12.66
CA SER A 24 0.63 -8.50 13.58
C SER A 24 1.93 -7.85 14.01
N VAL A 25 2.46 -6.88 13.22
CA VAL A 25 3.69 -6.13 13.54
C VAL A 25 3.38 -4.87 14.35
N PHE A 26 2.14 -4.39 14.29
CA PHE A 26 1.74 -3.15 14.97
C PHE A 26 1.44 -3.37 16.45
N GLN A 27 0.97 -4.56 16.81
CA GLN A 27 0.73 -4.96 18.19
C GLN A 27 2.09 -5.14 18.87
N ASP A 28 2.32 -4.42 19.98
CA ASP A 28 3.52 -4.49 20.83
C ASP A 28 4.80 -3.80 20.34
N ALA A 29 4.71 -2.91 19.34
CA ALA A 29 5.88 -2.11 18.92
C ALA A 29 6.31 -1.10 20.01
N PRO A 30 7.60 -1.06 20.42
CA PRO A 30 8.09 -0.09 21.39
C PRO A 30 8.04 1.34 20.84
N GLU A 31 8.07 2.35 21.74
CA GLU A 31 7.91 3.77 21.38
C GLU A 31 8.90 4.25 20.31
N ASN A 32 10.13 3.71 20.32
CA ASN A 32 11.19 4.03 19.36
C ASN A 32 11.27 3.09 18.15
N TYR A 33 10.31 2.17 17.97
CA TYR A 33 10.35 1.16 16.90
C TYR A 33 10.45 1.80 15.51
N GLY A 34 9.63 2.81 15.22
CA GLY A 34 9.60 3.44 13.90
C GLY A 34 10.95 4.02 13.46
N THR A 35 11.74 4.52 14.40
CA THR A 35 13.05 5.13 14.17
C THR A 35 14.22 4.20 14.51
N PHE A 36 13.95 2.95 14.88
CA PHE A 36 15.00 1.98 15.18
C PHE A 36 15.86 1.74 13.94
N ASP A 37 17.18 1.86 14.11
CA ASP A 37 18.18 1.71 13.06
C ASP A 37 19.24 0.71 13.52
N LEU A 38 19.46 -0.33 12.72
CA LEU A 38 20.47 -1.38 12.95
C LEU A 38 21.86 -0.98 12.41
N GLY A 39 21.99 0.21 11.80
CA GLY A 39 23.19 0.71 11.13
C GLY A 39 23.38 0.09 9.74
N LYS A 40 24.56 0.30 9.14
CA LYS A 40 24.95 -0.24 7.82
C LYS A 40 23.96 0.10 6.69
N ASP A 41 23.44 1.32 6.69
CA ASP A 41 22.47 1.81 5.69
C ASP A 41 21.18 0.97 5.60
N THR A 42 20.81 0.26 6.69
CA THR A 42 19.53 -0.45 6.75
C THR A 42 18.37 0.51 6.85
N ARG A 43 17.23 0.13 6.26
CA ARG A 43 16.00 0.92 6.39
C ARG A 43 15.38 0.73 7.77
N SER A 44 15.03 1.83 8.43
CA SER A 44 14.19 1.80 9.63
C SER A 44 12.77 1.31 9.32
N PRO A 45 12.00 0.86 10.34
CA PRO A 45 10.61 0.47 10.12
C PRO A 45 9.74 1.56 9.50
N ASN A 46 9.95 2.84 9.85
CA ASN A 46 9.29 3.96 9.18
C ASN A 46 9.65 4.03 7.69
N GLN A 47 10.93 3.87 7.33
CA GLN A 47 11.36 3.89 5.93
C GLN A 47 10.81 2.71 5.14
N ILE A 48 10.75 1.51 5.74
CA ILE A 48 10.12 0.33 5.12
C ILE A 48 8.64 0.59 4.86
N LEU A 49 7.90 1.05 5.88
CA LEU A 49 6.46 1.25 5.76
C LEU A 49 6.14 2.41 4.80
N SER A 50 6.96 3.47 4.78
CA SER A 50 6.85 4.55 3.80
C SER A 50 7.06 4.03 2.37
N HIS A 51 8.04 3.16 2.15
CA HIS A 51 8.25 2.55 0.83
C HIS A 51 7.04 1.69 0.39
N ILE A 52 6.39 0.99 1.32
CA ILE A 52 5.15 0.26 1.03
C ILE A 52 4.02 1.23 0.66
N CYS A 53 3.89 2.36 1.37
CA CYS A 53 2.94 3.42 1.02
C CYS A 53 3.19 3.99 -0.39
N ASP A 54 4.44 4.14 -0.81
CA ASP A 54 4.78 4.62 -2.15
C ASP A 54 4.27 3.67 -3.23
N VAL A 55 4.40 2.35 -3.01
CA VAL A 55 3.88 1.32 -3.92
C VAL A 55 2.36 1.36 -4.00
N LEU A 56 1.67 1.47 -2.86
CA LEU A 56 0.20 1.59 -2.83
C LEU A 56 -0.28 2.89 -3.49
N THR A 57 0.42 4.00 -3.27
CA THR A 57 0.13 5.29 -3.91
C THR A 57 0.29 5.20 -5.42
N PHE A 58 1.30 4.46 -5.89
CA PHE A 58 1.46 4.19 -7.31
C PHE A 58 0.27 3.41 -7.90
N VAL A 59 -0.27 2.40 -7.18
CA VAL A 59 -1.50 1.70 -7.59
C VAL A 59 -2.67 2.67 -7.73
N VAL A 60 -2.87 3.54 -6.74
CA VAL A 60 -3.91 4.58 -6.78
C VAL A 60 -3.75 5.46 -8.02
N ARG A 61 -2.55 6.01 -8.26
CA ARG A 61 -2.30 6.88 -9.43
C ARG A 61 -2.53 6.19 -10.77
N LYS A 62 -2.30 4.88 -10.86
CA LYS A 62 -2.54 4.10 -12.08
C LYS A 62 -4.01 3.85 -12.34
N LEU A 63 -4.79 3.60 -11.28
CA LEU A 63 -6.20 3.25 -11.40
C LEU A 63 -7.13 4.46 -11.33
N ASP A 64 -6.70 5.53 -10.67
CA ASP A 64 -7.39 6.81 -10.55
C ASP A 64 -6.42 7.98 -10.80
N PRO A 65 -6.10 8.26 -12.08
CA PRO A 65 -5.17 9.33 -12.44
C PRO A 65 -5.65 10.74 -12.08
N GLN A 66 -6.94 10.92 -11.78
CA GLN A 66 -7.52 12.21 -11.39
C GLN A 66 -7.41 12.46 -9.88
N ASN A 67 -7.02 11.44 -9.10
CA ASN A 67 -6.69 11.61 -7.70
C ASN A 67 -5.37 12.40 -7.58
N THR A 68 -5.52 13.72 -7.37
CA THR A 68 -4.40 14.64 -7.18
C THR A 68 -3.98 14.77 -5.72
N HIS A 69 -4.70 14.13 -4.79
CA HIS A 69 -4.50 14.29 -3.37
C HIS A 69 -3.56 13.22 -2.81
N HIS A 70 -2.26 13.54 -2.73
CA HIS A 70 -1.28 12.70 -2.04
C HIS A 70 -0.32 13.52 -1.18
N PRO A 71 -0.80 14.33 -0.20
CA PRO A 71 0.12 14.93 0.74
C PRO A 71 0.78 13.82 1.54
N SER A 72 2.11 13.68 1.43
CA SER A 72 2.88 12.88 2.38
C SER A 72 2.64 13.48 3.77
N PRO A 73 1.93 12.76 4.67
CA PRO A 73 1.61 13.33 5.97
C PRO A 73 2.91 13.52 6.75
N LYS A 74 2.93 14.48 7.68
CA LYS A 74 4.03 14.59 8.62
C LYS A 74 4.03 13.33 9.50
N ILE A 75 5.07 12.51 9.34
CA ILE A 75 5.29 11.33 10.17
C ILE A 75 6.12 11.76 11.37
N ASP A 76 5.48 11.81 12.53
CA ASP A 76 6.07 12.21 13.81
C ASP A 76 6.19 11.06 14.81
N SER A 77 5.60 9.91 14.50
CA SER A 77 5.51 8.76 15.39
C SER A 77 5.24 7.48 14.62
N TRP A 78 5.53 6.32 15.22
CA TRP A 78 5.16 5.03 14.65
C TRP A 78 3.66 4.92 14.39
N ASN A 79 2.84 5.43 15.32
CA ASN A 79 1.39 5.46 15.17
C ASN A 79 0.91 6.37 14.02
N SER A 80 1.57 7.50 13.74
CA SER A 80 1.22 8.30 12.55
C SER A 80 1.62 7.61 11.26
N GLN A 81 2.72 6.84 11.24
CA GLN A 81 3.08 5.99 10.10
C GLN A 81 2.06 4.87 9.87
N ILE A 82 1.60 4.17 10.92
CA ILE A 82 0.55 3.14 10.81
C ILE A 82 -0.74 3.75 10.24
N ARG A 83 -1.18 4.90 10.76
CA ARG A 83 -2.37 5.60 10.24
C ARG A 83 -2.22 6.00 8.78
N HIS A 84 -1.04 6.47 8.40
CA HIS A 84 -0.75 6.78 6.99
C HIS A 84 -0.87 5.53 6.12
N PHE A 85 -0.25 4.43 6.52
CA PHE A 85 -0.32 3.15 5.81
C PHE A 85 -1.76 2.65 5.63
N LEU A 86 -2.56 2.63 6.71
CA LEU A 86 -3.94 2.18 6.66
C LEU A 86 -4.79 3.05 5.71
N ARG A 87 -4.61 4.37 5.75
CA ARG A 87 -5.28 5.30 4.82
C ARG A 87 -4.90 5.01 3.37
N THR A 88 -3.62 4.84 3.07
CA THR A 88 -3.15 4.58 1.70
C THR A 88 -3.65 3.22 1.20
N LEU A 89 -3.79 2.23 2.08
CA LEU A 89 -4.38 0.93 1.75
C LEU A 89 -5.88 1.06 1.41
N GLU A 90 -6.63 1.85 2.19
CA GLU A 90 -8.04 2.15 1.89
C GLU A 90 -8.21 2.92 0.58
N GLU A 91 -7.31 3.85 0.27
CA GLU A 91 -7.31 4.58 -1.01
C GLU A 91 -7.06 3.63 -2.18
N ALA A 92 -6.11 2.70 -2.05
CA ALA A 92 -5.85 1.68 -3.06
C ALA A 92 -7.06 0.75 -3.25
N ASP A 93 -7.69 0.30 -2.16
CA ASP A 93 -8.90 -0.52 -2.21
C ASP A 93 -10.04 0.20 -2.93
N ARG A 94 -10.28 1.48 -2.62
CA ARG A 94 -11.29 2.29 -3.32
C ARG A 94 -10.98 2.46 -4.80
N ALA A 95 -9.72 2.71 -5.17
CA ALA A 95 -9.31 2.85 -6.57
C ALA A 95 -9.50 1.53 -7.35
N ILE A 96 -9.22 0.38 -6.73
CA ILE A 96 -9.46 -0.95 -7.29
C ILE A 96 -10.96 -1.20 -7.47
N ALA A 97 -11.76 -0.98 -6.44
CA ALA A 97 -13.20 -1.22 -6.45
C ALA A 97 -13.95 -0.34 -7.46
N SER A 98 -13.44 0.86 -7.73
CA SER A 98 -14.04 1.81 -8.67
C SER A 98 -13.71 1.51 -10.14
N ASN A 99 -12.80 0.58 -10.41
CA ASN A 99 -12.39 0.24 -11.77
C ASN A 99 -13.34 -0.80 -12.38
N THR A 100 -14.03 -0.48 -13.47
CA THR A 100 -15.03 -1.38 -14.07
C THR A 100 -14.47 -2.29 -15.16
N SER A 101 -13.25 -2.02 -15.65
CA SER A 101 -12.64 -2.69 -16.81
C SER A 101 -11.20 -3.14 -16.52
N LEU A 102 -10.95 -3.72 -15.35
CA LEU A 102 -9.62 -4.13 -14.93
C LEU A 102 -9.22 -5.44 -15.64
N THR A 103 -8.22 -5.37 -16.52
CA THR A 103 -7.71 -6.55 -17.23
C THR A 103 -6.83 -7.41 -16.32
N THR A 104 -6.75 -8.72 -16.58
CA THR A 104 -5.93 -9.66 -15.79
C THR A 104 -4.44 -9.29 -15.84
N ASP A 105 -3.99 -8.89 -17.01
CA ASP A 105 -2.62 -8.42 -17.27
C ASP A 105 -2.28 -7.17 -16.42
N THR A 106 -3.19 -6.19 -16.37
CA THR A 106 -3.01 -5.02 -15.49
C THR A 106 -3.06 -5.41 -14.01
N ALA A 107 -3.98 -6.28 -13.60
CA ALA A 107 -4.08 -6.73 -12.21
C ALA A 107 -2.82 -7.47 -11.75
N HIS A 108 -2.27 -8.38 -12.56
CA HIS A 108 -1.03 -9.08 -12.25
C HIS A 108 0.14 -8.11 -12.10
N ARG A 109 0.29 -7.18 -13.05
CA ARG A 109 1.37 -6.19 -13.00
C ARG A 109 1.27 -5.26 -11.80
N LEU A 110 0.05 -4.83 -11.43
CA LEU A 110 -0.16 -4.01 -10.23
C LEU A 110 0.27 -4.75 -8.96
N LEU A 111 -0.01 -6.05 -8.85
CA LEU A 111 0.42 -6.84 -7.70
C LEU A 111 1.94 -7.07 -7.67
N GLN A 112 2.57 -7.22 -8.85
CA GLN A 112 4.03 -7.40 -8.97
C GLN A 112 4.81 -6.11 -8.67
N GLY A 113 4.18 -4.95 -8.84
CA GLY A 113 4.73 -3.64 -8.47
C GLY A 113 5.18 -2.79 -9.65
N PRO A 114 5.73 -1.59 -9.39
CA PRO A 114 5.95 -0.56 -10.41
C PRO A 114 6.88 -0.98 -11.54
N MET A 115 7.89 -1.81 -11.25
CA MET A 115 8.85 -2.30 -12.26
C MET A 115 8.26 -3.36 -13.20
N ALA A 116 7.12 -3.97 -12.85
CA ALA A 116 6.42 -4.90 -13.73
C ALA A 116 5.53 -4.19 -14.75
N LEU A 117 5.41 -2.85 -14.68
CA LEU A 117 4.56 -2.01 -15.55
C LEU A 117 5.32 -1.25 -16.63
N SER A 118 6.64 -1.44 -16.74
CA SER A 118 7.50 -0.86 -17.78
C SER A 118 7.62 -1.74 -19.01
#